data_AF-A0A8T2BQR6-F1
#
_entry.id   AF-A0A8T2BQR6-F1
#
_cell.length_a   1.000
_cell.length_b   1.000
_cell.length_c   1.000
_cell.angle_alpha   90.00
_cell.angle_beta   90.00
_cell.angle_gamma   90.00
#
_symmetry.space_group_name_H-M   'P 1'
#
loop_
_entity.id
_entity.type
_entity.pdbx_description
1 polymer ?
#
loop_
_entity_poly.entity_id
_entity_poly.type
_entity_poly.pdbx_seq_one_letter_code
_entity_poly.pdbx_strand_id
1 'polypeptide(L)' 'MNISHELNFVIVSHGLTSRVFLMKWFKWTVEQFEGLNNPGNSEIRVMELGQGGDYSLAINQIVYTILRRHRSR' A
#
# COMPACT_ATOMS: atom_id res chain seq x y z
N MET A 1 -7.14 -29.29 -5.38
CA MET A 1 -7.07 -28.03 -4.62
C MET A 1 -5.91 -27.24 -5.17
N ASN A 2 -6.16 -26.15 -5.90
CA ASN A 2 -5.10 -25.29 -6.41
C ASN A 2 -4.58 -24.44 -5.23
N ILE A 3 -3.41 -24.77 -4.71
CA ILE A 3 -2.67 -23.91 -3.78
C ILE A 3 -1.99 -22.86 -4.67
N SER A 4 -2.75 -21.96 -5.27
CA SER A 4 -2.15 -20.71 -5.73
C SER A 4 -1.79 -19.97 -4.46
N HIS A 5 -0.53 -20.09 -4.02
CA HIS A 5 -0.05 -19.39 -2.85
C HIS A 5 -0.41 -17.90 -2.96
N GLU A 6 -1.27 -17.41 -2.08
CA GLU A 6 -1.56 -15.98 -1.96
C GLU A 6 -0.29 -15.30 -1.43
N LEU A 7 0.59 -14.92 -2.34
CA LEU A 7 1.85 -14.26 -2.04
C LEU A 7 1.60 -12.76 -1.88
N ASN A 8 1.82 -12.26 -0.67
CA ASN A 8 1.81 -10.84 -0.38
C ASN A 8 3.25 -10.31 -0.35
N PHE A 9 3.49 -9.17 -0.99
CA PHE A 9 4.79 -8.50 -0.99
C PHE A 9 4.81 -7.34 -0.01
N VAL A 10 5.95 -7.16 0.66
CA VAL A 10 6.23 -5.99 1.50
C VAL A 10 7.48 -5.31 0.96
N ILE A 11 7.35 -4.01 0.64
CA ILE A 11 8.44 -3.17 0.19
C ILE A 11 8.71 -2.13 1.28
N VAL A 12 9.94 -2.09 1.79
CA VAL A 12 10.38 -1.08 2.76
C VAL A 12 11.24 -0.06 2.02
N SER A 13 10.86 1.21 2.09
CA SER A 13 11.53 2.29 1.35
C SER A 13 11.36 3.64 2.03
N HIS A 14 11.88 4.69 1.41
CA HIS A 14 11.69 6.08 1.81
C HIS A 14 10.38 6.63 1.24
N GLY A 15 9.88 7.72 1.83
CA GLY A 15 8.60 8.32 1.45
C GLY A 15 8.54 8.76 -0.02
N LEU A 16 9.55 9.49 -0.50
CA LEU A 16 9.61 9.92 -1.91
C LEU A 16 9.69 8.72 -2.87
N THR A 17 10.55 7.75 -2.58
CA THR A 17 10.71 6.55 -3.40
C THR A 17 9.40 5.76 -3.49
N SER A 18 8.66 5.66 -2.38
CA SER A 18 7.34 5.00 -2.35
C SER A 18 6.32 5.74 -3.21
N ARG A 19 6.31 7.07 -3.19
CA ARG A 19 5.43 7.87 -4.06
C ARG A 19 5.76 7.69 -5.54
N VAL A 20 7.05 7.67 -5.90
CA VAL A 20 7.49 7.46 -7.29
C VAL A 20 7.14 6.04 -7.76
N PHE A 21 7.30 5.04 -6.89
CA PHE A 21 6.85 3.67 -7.16
C PHE A 21 5.36 3.63 -7.48
N LEU A 22 4.51 4.25 -6.66
CA LEU A 22 3.06 4.30 -6.87
C LEU A 22 2.69 5.01 -8.18
N MET A 23 3.36 6.14 -8.48
CA MET A 23 3.17 6.85 -9.75
C MET A 23 3.48 5.94 -10.94
N LYS A 24 4.61 5.22 -10.90
CA LYS A 24 5.00 4.32 -11.98
C LYS A 24 4.07 3.12 -12.11
N TRP A 25 3.64 2.54 -10.98
CA TRP A 25 2.76 1.38 -10.94
C TRP A 25 1.38 1.70 -11.54
N PHE A 26 0.75 2.77 -11.06
CA PHE A 26 -0.58 3.17 -11.50
C PHE A 26 -0.59 4.04 -12.75
N LYS A 27 0.58 4.32 -13.32
CA LYS A 27 0.76 5.21 -14.48
C LYS A 27 0.10 6.58 -14.27
N TRP A 28 0.23 7.12 -13.06
CA TRP A 28 -0.38 8.39 -12.69
C TRP A 28 0.27 9.58 -13.40
N THR A 29 -0.51 10.63 -13.59
CA THR A 29 -0.01 11.92 -14.07
C THR A 29 0.81 12.62 -12.99
N VAL A 30 1.52 13.69 -13.37
CA VAL A 30 2.30 14.50 -12.42
C VAL A 30 1.37 15.13 -11.38
N GLU A 31 0.20 15.62 -11.80
CA GLU A 31 -0.78 16.25 -10.91
C GLU A 31 -1.31 15.26 -9.86
N GLN A 32 -1.56 14.00 -10.26
CA GLN A 32 -1.96 12.93 -9.33
C GLN A 32 -0.83 12.58 -8.36
N PHE A 33 0.42 12.55 -8.82
CA PHE A 33 1.58 12.32 -7.96
C PHE A 33 1.80 13.45 -6.94
N GLU A 34 1.65 14.70 -7.38
CA GLU A 34 1.77 15.89 -6.52
C GLU A 34 0.66 15.95 -5.47
N GLY A 35 -0.54 15.48 -5.80
CA GLY A 35 -1.65 15.34 -4.86
C GLY A 35 -1.43 14.27 -3.77
N LEU A 36 -0.43 13.39 -3.91
CA LEU A 36 -0.14 12.37 -2.91
C LEU A 36 0.78 12.92 -1.81
N ASN A 37 0.32 12.86 -0.56
CA ASN A 37 1.14 13.24 0.59
C ASN A 37 2.32 12.27 0.81
N ASN A 38 3.43 12.81 1.31
CA ASN A 38 4.53 11.98 1.78
C ASN A 38 4.08 11.14 2.98
N PRO A 39 4.29 9.81 2.97
CA PRO A 39 3.99 9.00 4.15
C PRO A 39 4.79 9.47 5.36
N GLY A 40 4.17 9.44 6.54
CA GLY A 40 4.84 9.56 7.83
C GLY A 40 5.84 8.44 8.08
N ASN A 41 6.67 8.58 9.12
CA ASN A 41 7.63 7.55 9.48
C ASN A 41 6.90 6.24 9.80
N SER A 42 7.30 5.16 9.13
CA SER A 42 6.71 3.82 9.27
C SER A 42 5.20 3.76 8.93
N GLU A 43 4.68 4.75 8.20
CA GLU A 43 3.31 4.71 7.69
C GLU A 43 3.19 3.67 6.57
N ILE A 44 2.10 2.91 6.61
CA ILE A 44 1.85 1.81 5.68
C ILE A 44 0.92 2.30 4.56
N ARG A 45 1.29 1.98 3.31
CA ARG A 45 0.41 2.09 2.14
C ARG A 45 0.10 0.67 1.67
N VAL A 46 -1.18 0.36 1.47
CA VAL A 46 -1.64 -0.98 1.06
C VAL A 46 -2.18 -0.90 -0.36
N MET A 47 -1.69 -1.80 -1.22
CA MET A 47 -2.25 -2.05 -2.54
C MET A 47 -3.03 -3.36 -2.50
N GLU A 48 -4.33 -3.31 -2.78
CA GLU A 48 -5.22 -4.47 -2.70
C GLU A 48 -5.54 -5.00 -4.10
N LEU A 49 -5.41 -6.31 -4.29
CA LEU A 49 -5.75 -6.99 -5.53
C LEU A 49 -7.27 -7.17 -5.63
N GLY A 50 -7.90 -6.53 -6.60
CA GLY A 50 -9.32 -6.70 -6.89
C GLY A 50 -9.62 -8.01 -7.62
N GLN A 51 -10.90 -8.37 -7.71
CA GLN A 51 -11.35 -9.58 -8.42
C GLN A 51 -10.97 -9.59 -9.91
N GLY A 52 -10.77 -8.42 -10.51
CA GLY A 52 -10.35 -8.27 -11.91
C GLY A 52 -8.83 -8.46 -12.14
N GLY A 53 -8.03 -8.70 -11.10
CA GLY A 53 -6.58 -8.84 -11.21
C GLY A 53 -5.81 -7.51 -11.15
N ASP A 54 -6.51 -6.39 -11.05
CA ASP A 54 -5.91 -5.07 -10.89
C ASP A 54 -5.73 -4.70 -9.41
N TYR A 55 -4.61 -4.04 -9.10
CA TYR A 55 -4.38 -3.48 -7.78
C TYR A 55 -5.06 -2.12 -7.64
N SER A 56 -5.44 -1.74 -6.42
CA SER A 56 -5.90 -0.39 -6.06
C SER A 56 -5.23 0.08 -4.76
N LEU A 57 -4.94 1.38 -4.62
CA LEU A 57 -4.38 1.93 -3.40
C LEU A 57 -5.50 2.12 -2.36
N ALA A 58 -5.38 1.46 -1.21
CA ALA A 58 -6.33 1.62 -0.12
C ALA A 58 -6.13 3.00 0.55
N ILE A 59 -7.16 3.86 0.49
CA ILE A 59 -7.05 5.26 0.92
C ILE A 59 -7.28 5.44 2.44
N ASN A 60 -7.90 4.47 3.14
CA ASN A 60 -8.37 4.66 4.53
C ASN A 60 -8.20 3.42 5.45
N GLN A 61 -6.97 2.96 5.70
CA GLN A 61 -6.71 1.81 6.59
C GLN A 61 -5.66 2.11 7.68
N ILE A 62 -5.64 3.34 8.23
CA ILE A 62 -4.71 3.70 9.32
C ILE A 62 -5.09 3.06 10.68
N VAL A 63 -6.30 2.51 10.87
CA VAL A 63 -6.78 2.19 12.24
C VAL A 63 -6.64 0.72 12.66
N TYR A 64 -6.63 -0.28 11.77
CA TYR A 64 -6.82 -1.68 12.21
C TYR A 64 -5.56 -2.52 12.41
N THR A 65 -4.39 -2.13 11.88
CA THR A 65 -3.18 -2.97 12.00
C THR A 65 -2.45 -2.81 13.33
N ILE A 66 -2.52 -1.64 13.97
CA ILE A 66 -1.85 -1.41 15.28
C ILE A 66 -2.67 -2.02 16.44
N LEU A 67 -4.00 -2.10 16.32
CA LEU A 67 -4.85 -2.68 17.37
C LEU A 67 -4.75 -4.21 17.52
N ARG A 68 -4.18 -4.94 16.54
CA ARG A 68 -3.90 -6.38 16.69
C ARG A 68 -2.61 -6.70 17.45
N ARG A 69 -1.75 -5.72 17.74
CA ARG A 69 -0.47 -5.96 18.43
C ARG A 69 -0.52 -5.73 19.95
N HIS A 70 -1.61 -5.19 20.50
CA HIS A 70 -1.75 -4.85 21.93
C HIS A 70 -2.92 -5.52 22.67
N ARG A 71 -3.62 -6.50 22.07
CA ARG A 71 -4.58 -7.36 22.80
C ARG A 71 -4.13 -8.82 22.84
N SER A 72 -2.87 -9.02 23.20
CA SER A 72 -2.29 -10.32 23.57
C SER A 72 -1.13 -10.08 24.53
N ARG A 73 -1.44 -9.49 25.69
CA ARG A 73 -0.82 -9.67 26.99
C ARG A 73 -1.68 -8.98 28.04
#